data_AF-A0A7C3HLA3-F1
#
_entry.id   AF-A0A7C3HLA3-F1
#
_cell.length_a   1.000
_cell.length_b   1.000
_cell.length_c   1.000
_cell.angle_alpha   90.00
_cell.angle_beta   90.00
_cell.angle_gamma   90.00
#
_symmetry.space_group_name_H-M   'P 1'
#
loop_
_entity.id
_entity.type
_entity.pdbx_description
1 polymer ?
#
loop_
_entity_poly.entity_id
_entity_poly.type
_entity_poly.pdbx_seq_one_letter_code
_entity_poly.pdbx_strand_id
1 'polypeptide(L)'
;MTIGKGYTDRALTDEEVYDLARAAFDREDLDGKRVIVLLPDTTRTAPVPLFFRMLTDLLLPRVAKLDFLIALGTHPVMSWERILKHLGVSEGEWNQRYSQVQVFNHHW
;
A
#
# COMPACT_ATOMS: atom_id res chain seq x y z
N MET A 1 -7.91 19.99 6.68
CA MET A 1 -8.88 20.24 5.60
C MET A 1 -8.96 18.96 4.77
N THR A 2 -10.14 18.35 4.68
CA THR A 2 -10.34 17.08 3.97
C THR A 2 -10.19 17.28 2.46
N ILE A 3 -9.44 16.39 1.79
CA ILE A 3 -9.39 16.32 0.32
C ILE A 3 -10.28 15.14 -0.10
N GLY A 4 -11.10 15.32 -1.12
CA GLY A 4 -11.95 14.25 -1.64
C GLY A 4 -12.47 14.56 -3.04
N LYS A 5 -12.68 13.52 -3.82
CA LYS A 5 -13.31 13.54 -5.15
C LYS A 5 -14.23 12.33 -5.23
N GLY A 6 -15.41 12.50 -5.82
CA GLY A 6 -16.41 11.44 -5.93
C GLY A 6 -17.39 11.72 -7.05
N TYR A 7 -17.98 10.64 -7.55
CA TYR A 7 -18.91 10.65 -8.68
C TYR A 7 -20.10 9.76 -8.34
N THR A 8 -21.29 10.14 -8.83
CA THR A 8 -22.53 9.37 -8.61
C THR A 8 -22.80 8.38 -9.74
N ASP A 9 -22.06 8.48 -10.85
CA ASP A 9 -22.30 7.80 -12.12
C ASP A 9 -21.12 6.92 -12.58
N ARG A 10 -19.97 7.01 -11.90
CA ARG A 10 -18.78 6.22 -12.20
C ARG A 10 -17.88 6.01 -10.99
N ALA A 11 -16.96 5.05 -11.09
CA ALA A 11 -15.86 4.90 -10.17
C ALA A 11 -14.76 5.96 -10.42
N LEU A 12 -13.92 6.20 -9.41
CA LEU A 12 -12.66 6.91 -9.61
C LEU A 12 -11.73 6.06 -10.49
N THR A 13 -10.96 6.72 -11.34
CA THR A 13 -9.86 6.07 -12.07
C THR A 13 -8.64 5.91 -11.17
N ASP A 14 -7.74 5.00 -11.52
CA ASP A 14 -6.47 4.81 -10.79
C ASP A 14 -5.63 6.11 -10.74
N GLU A 15 -5.66 6.91 -11.81
CA GLU A 15 -5.01 8.22 -11.87
C GLU A 15 -5.63 9.23 -10.88
N GLU A 16 -6.97 9.25 -10.79
CA GLU A 16 -7.66 10.12 -9.83
C GLU A 16 -7.38 9.71 -8.39
N VAL A 17 -7.25 8.41 -8.11
CA VAL A 17 -6.85 7.89 -6.80
C VAL A 17 -5.41 8.29 -6.49
N TYR A 18 -4.50 8.19 -7.47
CA TYR A 18 -3.10 8.58 -7.34
C TYR A 18 -2.96 10.07 -7.00
N ASP A 19 -3.62 10.95 -7.76
CA ASP A 19 -3.56 12.40 -7.54
C ASP A 19 -4.12 12.81 -6.18
N LEU A 20 -5.22 12.18 -5.76
CA LEU A 20 -5.78 12.40 -4.42
C LEU A 20 -4.81 11.98 -3.33
N ALA A 21 -4.20 10.79 -3.44
CA ALA A 21 -3.25 10.29 -2.47
C ALA A 21 -1.99 11.18 -2.40
N ARG A 22 -1.46 11.59 -3.56
CA ARG A 22 -0.34 12.52 -3.65
C ARG A 22 -0.64 13.83 -2.93
N ALA A 23 -1.76 14.47 -3.28
CA ALA A 23 -2.17 15.73 -2.66
C ALA A 23 -2.41 15.61 -1.15
N ALA A 24 -2.83 14.42 -0.67
CA ALA A 24 -2.96 14.15 0.76
C ALA A 24 -1.59 14.04 1.43
N PHE A 25 -0.68 13.20 0.91
CA PHE A 25 0.64 13.01 1.51
C PHE A 25 1.56 14.23 1.39
N ASP A 26 1.41 15.08 0.38
CA ASP A 26 2.17 16.33 0.26
C ASP A 26 1.89 17.31 1.41
N ARG A 27 0.77 17.13 2.13
CA ARG A 27 0.41 17.94 3.30
C ARG A 27 0.88 17.33 4.62
N GLU A 28 1.34 16.09 4.59
CA GLU A 28 1.83 15.37 5.76
C GLU A 28 3.34 15.51 5.88
N ASP A 29 3.81 15.82 7.08
CA ASP A 29 5.23 15.81 7.43
C ASP A 29 5.67 14.35 7.67
N LEU A 30 6.03 13.64 6.60
CA LEU A 30 6.50 12.25 6.64
C LEU A 30 7.98 12.12 6.27
N ASP A 31 8.63 13.21 5.89
CA ASP A 31 10.01 13.20 5.41
C ASP A 31 10.97 12.71 6.49
N GLY A 32 11.81 11.74 6.14
CA GLY A 32 12.75 11.13 7.08
C GLY A 32 12.10 10.31 8.22
N LYS A 33 10.77 10.12 8.22
CA LYS A 33 10.09 9.30 9.23
C LYS A 33 10.10 7.82 8.84
N ARG A 34 9.79 6.95 9.82
CA ARG A 34 9.56 5.53 9.58
C ARG A 34 8.05 5.30 9.50
N VAL A 35 7.57 4.78 8.38
CA VAL A 35 6.15 4.60 8.11
C VAL A 35 5.85 3.12 7.92
N ILE A 36 4.82 2.63 8.60
CA ILE A 36 4.26 1.30 8.38
C ILE A 36 2.81 1.44 7.90
N VAL A 37 2.49 0.78 6.79
CA VAL A 37 1.14 0.78 6.21
C VAL A 37 0.43 -0.50 6.59
N LEU A 38 -0.79 -0.38 7.13
CA LEU A 38 -1.65 -1.52 7.39
C LEU A 38 -2.44 -1.86 6.13
N LEU A 39 -2.22 -3.06 5.58
CA LEU A 39 -2.99 -3.59 4.46
C LEU A 39 -4.02 -4.58 4.98
N PRO A 40 -5.27 -4.55 4.48
CA PRO A 40 -6.22 -5.59 4.79
C PRO A 40 -5.75 -6.92 4.18
N ASP A 41 -6.18 -8.03 4.76
CA ASP A 41 -5.91 -9.35 4.22
C ASP A 41 -6.84 -9.72 3.05
N THR A 42 -6.72 -10.95 2.54
CA THR A 42 -7.51 -11.44 1.41
C THR A 42 -9.00 -11.66 1.72
N THR A 43 -9.44 -11.51 2.98
CA THR A 43 -10.86 -11.65 3.36
C THR A 43 -11.63 -10.34 3.28
N ARG A 44 -10.97 -9.28 2.82
CA ARG A 44 -11.56 -7.98 2.54
C ARG A 44 -11.36 -7.63 1.08
N THR A 45 -12.41 -7.12 0.46
CA THR A 45 -12.35 -6.59 -0.89
C THR A 45 -11.75 -5.19 -0.86
N ALA A 46 -10.53 -5.04 -1.36
CA ALA A 46 -9.86 -3.76 -1.55
C ALA A 46 -8.92 -3.85 -2.75
N PRO A 47 -8.63 -2.74 -3.46
CA PRO A 47 -7.67 -2.73 -4.56
C PRO A 47 -6.23 -2.68 -4.01
N VAL A 48 -5.85 -3.71 -3.25
CA VAL A 48 -4.54 -3.78 -2.57
C VAL A 48 -3.37 -3.62 -3.55
N PRO A 49 -3.36 -4.22 -4.75
CA PRO A 49 -2.27 -3.99 -5.71
C PRO A 49 -2.11 -2.52 -6.12
N LEU A 50 -3.21 -1.79 -6.32
CA LEU A 50 -3.19 -0.36 -6.65
C LEU A 50 -2.56 0.43 -5.50
N PHE A 51 -3.05 0.23 -4.27
CA PHE A 51 -2.56 0.95 -3.10
C PHE A 51 -1.11 0.63 -2.78
N PHE A 52 -0.69 -0.63 -2.85
CA PHE A 52 0.70 -1.02 -2.60
C PHE A 52 1.67 -0.29 -3.54
N ARG A 53 1.38 -0.30 -4.85
CA ARG A 53 2.20 0.36 -5.87
C ARG A 53 2.24 1.88 -5.66
N MET A 54 1.06 2.49 -5.57
CA MET A 54 0.91 3.94 -5.37
C MET A 54 1.61 4.43 -4.10
N LEU A 55 1.39 3.76 -2.96
CA LEU A 55 1.99 4.16 -1.68
C LEU A 55 3.51 3.99 -1.70
N THR A 56 4.01 2.93 -2.36
CA THR A 56 5.46 2.75 -2.51
C THR A 56 6.05 3.85 -3.37
N ASP A 57 5.45 4.15 -4.53
CA ASP A 57 5.92 5.20 -5.44
C ASP A 57 5.90 6.61 -4.78
N LEU A 58 4.88 6.90 -3.96
CA LEU A 58 4.72 8.21 -3.31
C LEU A 58 5.58 8.38 -2.05
N LEU A 59 5.75 7.32 -1.26
CA LEU A 59 6.35 7.44 0.08
C LEU A 59 7.80 6.97 0.13
N LEU A 60 8.18 5.91 -0.57
CA LEU A 60 9.53 5.34 -0.50
C LEU A 60 10.65 6.37 -0.79
N PRO A 61 10.49 7.32 -1.73
CA PRO A 61 11.52 8.33 -2.00
C PRO A 61 11.75 9.37 -0.89
N ARG A 62 10.81 9.52 0.06
CA ARG A 62 10.82 10.62 1.05
C ARG A 62 10.91 10.17 2.50
N VAL A 63 10.42 8.97 2.82
CA VAL A 63 10.48 8.42 4.18
C VAL A 63 11.82 7.73 4.44
N ALA A 64 12.29 7.68 5.69
CA ALA A 64 13.51 6.94 6.04
C ALA A 64 13.32 5.42 5.97
N LYS A 65 12.07 4.94 6.13
CA LYS A 65 11.71 3.53 5.97
C LYS A 65 10.22 3.41 5.65
N LEU A 66 9.89 2.57 4.67
CA LEU A 66 8.52 2.18 4.35
C LEU A 66 8.40 0.67 4.45
N ASP A 67 7.44 0.20 5.26
CA ASP A 67 7.09 -1.22 5.37
C ASP A 67 5.57 -1.41 5.42
N PHE A 68 5.13 -2.65 5.26
CA PHE A 68 3.72 -3.04 5.24
C PHE A 68 3.44 -4.13 6.26
N LEU A 69 2.26 -4.08 6.88
CA LEU A 69 1.75 -5.12 7.77
C LEU A 69 0.38 -5.59 7.28
N ILE A 70 0.25 -6.88 7.02
CA ILE A 70 -1.04 -7.49 6.67
C ILE A 70 -1.83 -7.71 7.95
N ALA A 71 -2.98 -7.04 8.05
CA ALA A 71 -3.88 -7.10 9.18
C ALA A 71 -4.73 -8.39 9.13
N LEU A 72 -4.13 -9.50 9.58
CA LEU A 72 -4.77 -10.82 9.57
C LEU A 72 -5.84 -11.02 10.65
N GLY A 73 -5.79 -10.25 11.75
CA GLY A 73 -6.56 -10.59 12.95
C GLY A 73 -6.20 -12.01 13.41
N THR A 74 -7.20 -12.88 13.52
CA THR A 74 -7.00 -14.30 13.89
C THR A 74 -6.74 -15.22 12.69
N HIS A 75 -6.63 -14.68 11.47
CA HIS A 75 -6.40 -15.50 10.29
C HIS A 75 -4.96 -16.03 10.23
N PRO A 76 -4.74 -17.18 9.58
CA PRO A 76 -3.41 -17.75 9.40
C PRO A 76 -2.46 -16.81 8.67
N VAL A 77 -1.16 -16.92 8.99
CA VAL A 77 -0.10 -16.20 8.29
C VAL A 77 -0.10 -16.52 6.79
N MET A 78 0.13 -15.51 5.95
CA MET A 78 0.28 -15.72 4.51
C MET A 78 1.69 -16.20 4.19
N SER A 79 1.79 -17.21 3.32
CA SER A 79 3.05 -17.56 2.67
C SER A 79 3.55 -16.41 1.80
N TRP A 80 4.85 -16.38 1.51
CA TRP A 80 5.44 -15.35 0.67
C TRP A 80 4.78 -15.25 -0.73
N GLU A 81 4.52 -16.39 -1.37
CA GLU A 81 3.81 -16.46 -2.64
C GLU A 81 2.42 -15.80 -2.56
N ARG A 82 1.68 -16.05 -1.47
CA ARG A 82 0.35 -15.48 -1.26
C ARG A 82 0.43 -13.97 -1.01
N ILE A 83 1.48 -13.49 -0.34
CA ILE A 83 1.75 -12.06 -0.17
C ILE A 83 1.99 -11.42 -1.54
N LEU A 84 2.90 -11.95 -2.35
CA LEU A 84 3.17 -11.43 -3.70
C LEU A 84 1.91 -11.38 -4.57
N LYS A 85 1.09 -12.43 -4.52
CA LYS A 85 -0.20 -12.48 -5.20
C LYS A 85 -1.18 -11.40 -4.69
N HIS A 86 -1.26 -11.20 -3.38
CA HIS A 86 -2.11 -10.18 -2.76
C HIS A 86 -1.71 -8.75 -3.14
N LEU A 87 -0.40 -8.51 -3.26
CA LEU A 87 0.17 -7.24 -3.72
C LEU A 87 0.12 -7.08 -5.25
N GLY A 88 -0.19 -8.15 -5.99
CA GLY A 88 -0.21 -8.16 -7.45
C GLY A 88 1.17 -7.93 -8.07
N VAL A 89 2.21 -8.49 -7.46
CA VAL A 89 3.62 -8.30 -7.84
C VAL A 89 4.26 -9.66 -8.11
N SER A 90 5.06 -9.76 -9.17
CA SER A 90 5.86 -10.98 -9.42
C SER A 90 7.15 -10.96 -8.60
N GLU A 91 7.74 -12.12 -8.34
CA GLU A 91 9.01 -12.19 -7.61
C GLU A 91 10.13 -11.41 -8.31
N GLY A 92 10.19 -11.46 -9.64
CA GLY A 92 11.15 -10.67 -10.42
C GLY A 92 10.95 -9.18 -10.26
N GLU A 93 9.70 -8.71 -10.30
CA GLU A 93 9.37 -7.30 -10.06
C GLU A 93 9.70 -6.89 -8.62
N TRP A 94 9.42 -7.77 -7.64
CA TRP A 94 9.74 -7.53 -6.23
C TRP A 94 11.22 -7.23 -6.03
N ASN A 95 12.08 -8.10 -6.54
CA ASN A 95 13.53 -7.97 -6.38
C ASN A 95 14.08 -6.71 -7.06
N GLN A 96 13.47 -6.28 -8.17
CA GLN A 96 13.91 -5.11 -8.94
C GLN A 96 13.40 -3.78 -8.38
N ARG A 97 12.14 -3.73 -7.93
CA ARG A 97 11.46 -2.46 -7.60
C ARG A 97 11.14 -2.28 -6.12
N TYR A 98 10.92 -3.37 -5.40
CA TYR A 98 10.35 -3.34 -4.05
C TYR A 98 11.26 -3.99 -2.99
N SER A 99 12.53 -4.24 -3.31
CA SER A 99 13.49 -4.88 -2.40
C SER A 99 13.83 -4.05 -1.15
N GLN A 100 13.51 -2.74 -1.15
CA GLN A 100 13.72 -1.84 -0.01
C GLN A 100 12.59 -1.89 1.04
N VAL A 101 11.42 -2.41 0.67
CA VAL A 101 10.27 -2.55 1.57
C VAL A 101 10.19 -3.96 2.14
N GLN A 102 9.68 -4.09 3.36
CA GLN A 102 9.34 -5.38 3.96
C GLN A 102 7.83 -5.50 4.14
N VAL A 103 7.34 -6.74 4.09
CA VAL A 103 5.93 -7.06 4.33
C VAL A 103 5.85 -8.08 5.45
N PHE A 104 5.13 -7.72 6.49
CA PHE A 104 4.96 -8.53 7.68
C PHE A 104 3.55 -9.13 7.73
N ASN A 105 3.43 -10.32 8.28
CA ASN A 105 2.15 -10.85 8.74
C ASN A 105 1.92 -10.36 10.18
N HIS A 106 0.71 -9.92 10.50
CA HIS A 106 0.31 -9.82 11.89
C HIS A 106 0.35 -11.21 12.54
N HIS A 107 0.92 -11.31 13.73
CA HIS A 107 1.01 -12.56 14.48
C HIS A 107 0.32 -12.35 15.83
N TRP A 108 -0.89 -12.90 15.96
CA TRP A 108 -1.70 -12.87 17.18
C TRP A 108 -1.17 -13.86 18.22
#